data_AF-A0A6N6S6F0-F1
#
_entry.id   AF-A0A6N6S6F0-F1
#
_cell.length_a   1.000
_cell.length_b   1.000
_cell.length_c   1.000
_cell.angle_alpha   90.00
_cell.angle_beta   90.00
_cell.angle_gamma   90.00
#
_symmetry.space_group_name_H-M   'P 1'
#
loop_
_entity.id
_entity.type
_entity.pdbx_description
1 polymer ?
#
loop_
_entity_poly.entity_id
_entity_poly.type
_entity_poly.pdbx_seq_one_letter_code
_entity_poly.pdbx_strand_id
1 'polypeptide(L)'
;PVRLVVPGKFSTYWIKALTWIRVLTEPDTNFWMTKTYCVPDTPRGNTTLKDVKDGRVNMVPVGTMPIRSFIITPDGSCKIPVEMPVTARGIAFSGYGRVVSVEFSDDDGKTWSKARLGDDYGKYSFRTWEATWIPKRTGKYVLAVRATDEKGTVQPDDEFWNPKGYLWNKIERQEIMVDTAQ
;
A
#
# COMPACT_ATOMS: atom_id res chain seq x y z
N PRO A 1 25.82 15.97 2.16
CA PRO A 1 26.03 14.60 2.69
C PRO A 1 24.93 14.07 3.62
N VAL A 2 24.01 14.93 4.12
CA VAL A 2 22.94 14.52 5.04
C VAL A 2 21.57 14.57 4.34
N ARG A 3 20.61 13.76 4.81
CA ARG A 3 19.21 13.82 4.40
C ARG A 3 18.29 13.80 5.62
N LEU A 4 17.08 14.33 5.46
CA LEU A 4 16.00 14.13 6.42
C LEU A 4 15.35 12.76 6.18
N VAL A 5 15.00 12.08 7.28
CA VAL A 5 14.21 10.85 7.30
C VAL A 5 13.00 11.16 8.18
N VAL A 6 11.81 11.05 7.60
CA VAL A 6 10.54 11.36 8.30
C VAL A 6 9.67 10.10 8.27
N PRO A 7 9.89 9.15 9.20
CA PRO A 7 9.24 7.85 9.17
C PRO A 7 7.72 7.93 9.13
N GLY A 8 7.10 7.08 8.32
CA GLY A 8 5.65 7.02 8.12
C GLY A 8 5.06 8.13 7.24
N LYS A 9 5.83 9.14 6.84
CA LYS A 9 5.39 10.19 5.89
C LYS A 9 5.87 9.88 4.47
N PHE A 10 5.15 10.41 3.48
CA PHE A 10 5.58 10.34 2.08
C PHE A 10 6.94 10.99 1.85
N SER A 11 7.64 10.54 0.82
CA SER A 11 9.03 10.90 0.52
C SER A 11 9.26 12.38 0.21
N THR A 12 8.21 13.16 -0.08
CA THR A 12 8.30 14.62 -0.29
C THR A 12 8.95 15.34 0.91
N TYR A 13 8.74 14.82 2.13
CA TYR A 13 9.33 15.37 3.34
C TYR A 13 10.78 14.91 3.60
N TRP A 14 11.31 13.97 2.81
CA TRP A 14 12.59 13.32 3.06
C TRP A 14 13.72 14.03 2.30
N ILE A 15 13.89 15.32 2.58
CA ILE A 15 14.79 16.24 1.89
C ILE A 15 16.20 15.66 1.80
N LYS A 16 16.70 15.49 0.58
CA LYS A 16 18.07 15.06 0.29
C LYS A 16 19.00 16.26 0.24
N ALA A 17 20.29 16.01 0.47
CA ALA A 17 21.33 17.05 0.44
C ALA A 17 20.96 18.27 1.32
N LEU A 18 20.49 17.98 2.54
CA LEU A 18 20.02 18.99 3.49
C LEU A 18 21.16 19.97 3.84
N THR A 19 20.90 21.27 3.74
CA THR A 19 21.88 22.34 3.99
C THR A 19 21.53 23.21 5.19
N TRP A 20 20.24 23.46 5.45
CA TRP A 20 19.79 24.24 6.59
C TRP A 20 18.41 23.77 7.08
N ILE A 21 18.13 24.05 8.35
CA ILE A 21 16.81 23.88 8.97
C ILE A 21 16.44 25.23 9.57
N ARG A 22 15.22 25.71 9.28
CA ARG A 22 14.67 26.93 9.86
C ARG A 22 13.37 26.59 10.58
N VAL A 23 13.23 27.08 11.80
CA VAL A 23 11.96 27.02 12.54
C VAL A 23 11.15 28.25 12.17
N LEU A 24 9.87 28.05 11.85
CA LEU A 24 8.93 29.11 11.52
C LEU A 24 7.87 29.20 12.63
N THR A 25 7.33 30.40 12.85
CA THR A 25 6.21 30.64 13.77
C THR A 25 4.84 30.49 13.09
N GLU A 26 4.84 30.20 11.79
CA GLU A 26 3.65 30.04 10.94
C GLU A 26 3.84 28.87 9.94
N PRO A 27 2.76 28.33 9.35
CA PRO A 27 2.87 27.28 8.34
C PRO A 27 3.72 27.70 7.14
N ASP A 28 4.53 26.78 6.62
CA ASP A 28 5.33 27.01 5.41
C ASP A 28 4.41 27.13 4.18
N THR A 29 4.49 28.27 3.50
CA THR A 29 3.68 28.60 2.32
C THR A 29 4.36 28.29 0.98
N ASN A 30 5.57 27.72 1.00
CA ASN A 30 6.35 27.40 -0.20
C ASN A 30 5.56 26.52 -1.20
N PHE A 31 5.87 26.64 -2.50
CA PHE A 31 5.23 25.94 -3.60
C PHE A 31 5.13 24.43 -3.38
N TRP A 32 6.19 23.81 -2.84
CA TRP A 32 6.23 22.36 -2.58
C TRP A 32 5.32 21.90 -1.44
N MET A 33 4.91 22.84 -0.57
CA MET A 33 4.03 22.61 0.56
C MET A 33 2.57 22.96 0.25
N THR A 34 2.30 24.03 -0.50
CA THR A 34 0.93 24.55 -0.68
C THR A 34 0.33 24.33 -2.06
N LYS A 35 1.14 24.07 -3.10
CA LYS A 35 0.66 23.90 -4.48
C LYS A 35 0.78 22.47 -4.99
N THR A 36 1.89 21.81 -4.69
CA THR A 36 2.11 20.41 -5.06
C THR A 36 1.98 19.48 -3.86
N TYR A 37 2.03 18.16 -4.10
CA TYR A 37 1.84 17.11 -3.09
C TYR A 37 0.59 17.26 -2.20
N CYS A 38 -0.40 18.05 -2.60
CA CYS A 38 -1.68 18.12 -1.91
C CYS A 38 -2.65 17.02 -2.35
N VAL A 39 -3.48 16.57 -1.41
CA VAL A 39 -4.58 15.60 -1.58
C VAL A 39 -5.90 16.24 -1.15
N PRO A 40 -7.06 15.74 -1.62
CA PRO A 40 -8.35 16.13 -1.09
C PRO A 40 -8.41 16.01 0.44
N ASP A 41 -8.95 17.02 1.11
CA ASP A 41 -9.22 17.00 2.55
C ASP A 41 -10.51 16.23 2.84
N THR A 42 -10.47 14.94 2.55
CA THR A 42 -11.59 14.01 2.65
C THR A 42 -11.07 12.67 3.16
N PRO A 43 -11.95 11.77 3.63
CA PRO A 43 -11.54 10.43 4.04
C PRO A 43 -10.72 9.73 2.94
N ARG A 44 -9.50 9.28 3.31
CA ARG A 44 -8.49 8.67 2.43
C ARG A 44 -8.00 9.56 1.28
N GLY A 45 -8.40 10.84 1.23
CA GLY A 45 -8.14 11.74 0.10
C GLY A 45 -8.93 11.38 -1.15
N ASN A 46 -10.10 10.75 -1.01
CA ASN A 46 -10.97 10.35 -2.13
C ASN A 46 -11.90 11.50 -2.55
N THR A 47 -12.15 11.68 -3.84
CA THR A 47 -13.08 12.70 -4.35
C THR A 47 -13.64 12.33 -5.72
N THR A 48 -14.47 13.19 -6.29
CA THR A 48 -14.99 13.06 -7.66
C THR A 48 -14.48 14.17 -8.56
N LEU A 49 -14.40 13.92 -9.87
CA LEU A 49 -14.09 14.94 -10.88
C LEU A 49 -15.06 16.13 -10.81
N LYS A 50 -16.33 15.88 -10.47
CA LYS A 50 -17.35 16.92 -10.33
C LYS A 50 -17.05 17.84 -9.15
N ASP A 51 -16.78 17.27 -7.97
CA ASP A 51 -16.52 18.08 -6.77
C ASP A 51 -15.25 18.92 -6.92
N VAL A 52 -14.23 18.39 -7.60
CA VAL A 52 -13.01 19.16 -7.92
C VAL A 52 -13.31 20.30 -8.89
N LYS A 53 -14.08 20.08 -9.97
CA LYS A 53 -14.45 21.13 -10.93
C LYS A 53 -15.33 22.21 -10.33
N ASP A 54 -16.22 21.83 -9.42
CA ASP A 54 -17.13 22.75 -8.72
C ASP A 54 -16.43 23.51 -7.58
N GLY A 55 -15.14 23.25 -7.32
CA GLY A 55 -14.41 23.86 -6.21
C GLY A 55 -14.92 23.47 -4.81
N ARG A 56 -15.60 22.30 -4.70
CA ARG A 56 -16.22 21.82 -3.46
C ARG A 56 -15.26 21.02 -2.57
N VAL A 57 -13.99 20.92 -2.95
CA VAL A 57 -12.99 20.10 -2.26
C VAL A 57 -11.77 20.96 -1.93
N ASN A 58 -11.47 21.06 -0.64
CA ASN A 58 -10.22 21.65 -0.18
C ASN A 58 -9.07 20.67 -0.39
N MET A 59 -7.86 21.21 -0.62
CA MET A 59 -6.65 20.42 -0.81
C MET A 59 -5.68 20.69 0.34
N VAL A 60 -5.17 19.63 0.96
CA VAL A 60 -4.21 19.69 2.07
C VAL A 60 -2.92 18.95 1.72
N PRO A 61 -1.76 19.32 2.28
CA PRO A 61 -0.51 18.61 2.04
C PRO A 61 -0.64 17.12 2.40
N VAL A 62 -0.08 16.24 1.56
CA VAL A 62 -0.15 14.79 1.80
C VAL A 62 0.47 14.42 3.15
N GLY A 63 -0.24 13.68 3.98
CA GLY A 63 0.22 13.36 5.32
C GLY A 63 0.99 12.05 5.42
N THR A 64 0.42 11.17 6.24
CA THR A 64 0.94 9.85 6.58
C THR A 64 0.63 8.84 5.48
N MET A 65 1.57 7.93 5.19
CA MET A 65 1.36 6.86 4.23
C MET A 65 0.28 5.90 4.71
N PRO A 66 -0.72 5.58 3.89
CA PRO A 66 -1.73 4.59 4.24
C PRO A 66 -1.10 3.19 4.26
N ILE A 67 -1.78 2.25 4.94
CA ILE A 67 -1.37 0.85 4.93
C ILE A 67 -1.41 0.27 3.51
N ARG A 68 -0.38 -0.48 3.14
CA ARG A 68 -0.30 -1.24 1.88
C ARG A 68 0.33 -2.61 2.11
N SER A 69 0.00 -3.54 1.22
CA SER A 69 0.66 -4.82 1.08
C SER A 69 0.74 -5.22 -0.38
N PHE A 70 1.73 -6.04 -0.72
CA PHE A 70 2.05 -6.46 -2.07
C PHE A 70 2.38 -7.93 -2.11
N ILE A 71 2.03 -8.59 -3.20
CA ILE A 71 2.53 -9.91 -3.58
C ILE A 71 3.81 -9.70 -4.38
N ILE A 72 4.88 -10.37 -3.98
CA ILE A 72 6.18 -10.38 -4.69
C ILE A 72 6.34 -11.68 -5.47
N THR A 73 5.95 -12.80 -4.85
CA THR A 73 5.92 -14.11 -5.51
C THR A 73 4.63 -14.82 -5.14
N PRO A 74 3.99 -15.55 -6.07
CA PRO A 74 4.36 -15.65 -7.49
C PRO A 74 4.10 -14.33 -8.23
N ASP A 75 4.96 -13.99 -9.19
CA ASP A 75 4.86 -12.77 -10.01
C ASP A 75 4.25 -13.02 -11.40
N GLY A 76 3.98 -14.29 -11.74
CA GLY A 76 3.47 -14.73 -13.03
C GLY A 76 4.55 -15.04 -14.07
N SER A 77 5.84 -14.90 -13.75
CA SER A 77 6.93 -15.21 -14.69
C SER A 77 7.12 -16.72 -14.89
N CYS A 78 6.69 -17.53 -13.91
CA CYS A 78 6.83 -18.99 -13.91
C CYS A 78 5.47 -19.66 -13.97
N LYS A 79 5.38 -20.77 -14.72
CA LYS A 79 4.20 -21.65 -14.67
C LYS A 79 4.05 -22.24 -13.28
N ILE A 80 2.84 -22.21 -12.75
CA ILE A 80 2.53 -22.83 -11.46
C ILE A 80 1.83 -24.16 -11.71
N PRO A 81 2.39 -25.28 -11.23
CA PRO A 81 1.72 -26.57 -11.32
C PRO A 81 0.52 -26.64 -10.37
N VAL A 82 -0.60 -27.15 -10.86
CA VAL A 82 -1.78 -27.49 -10.07
C VAL A 82 -1.43 -28.53 -9.00
N GLU A 83 -2.12 -28.48 -7.85
CA GLU A 83 -1.97 -29.39 -6.70
C GLU A 83 -0.61 -29.37 -5.99
N MET A 84 0.36 -28.60 -6.50
CA MET A 84 1.67 -28.43 -5.87
C MET A 84 1.67 -27.23 -4.92
N PRO A 85 2.31 -27.34 -3.74
CA PRO A 85 2.42 -26.22 -2.82
C PRO A 85 3.32 -25.12 -3.37
N VAL A 86 2.79 -23.89 -3.36
CA VAL A 86 3.49 -22.66 -3.69
C VAL A 86 3.59 -21.79 -2.44
N THR A 87 4.75 -21.20 -2.20
CA THR A 87 4.89 -20.19 -1.16
C THR A 87 4.65 -18.81 -1.77
N ALA A 88 3.49 -18.22 -1.47
CA ALA A 88 3.23 -16.82 -1.75
C ALA A 88 3.97 -15.96 -0.72
N ARG A 89 4.67 -14.92 -1.17
CA ARG A 89 5.42 -14.00 -0.29
C ARG A 89 5.23 -12.57 -0.72
N GLY A 90 5.43 -11.68 0.24
CA GLY A 90 5.43 -10.27 -0.05
C GLY A 90 5.84 -9.41 1.13
N ILE A 91 5.48 -8.13 1.02
CA ILE A 91 5.72 -7.13 2.05
C ILE A 91 4.44 -6.35 2.35
N ALA A 92 4.38 -5.79 3.55
CA ALA A 92 3.35 -4.85 3.98
C ALA A 92 3.98 -3.73 4.83
N PHE A 93 3.36 -2.56 4.85
CA PHE A 93 3.75 -1.44 5.72
C PHE A 93 2.58 -0.50 5.98
N SER A 94 2.68 0.29 7.05
CA SER A 94 1.77 1.40 7.33
C SER A 94 2.55 2.60 7.85
N GLY A 95 2.17 3.81 7.43
CA GLY A 95 2.69 5.03 8.04
C GLY A 95 2.08 5.30 9.42
N TYR A 96 1.00 4.61 9.78
CA TYR A 96 0.28 4.77 11.05
C TYR A 96 0.77 3.82 12.15
N GLY A 97 1.65 2.86 11.82
CA GLY A 97 2.23 1.95 12.80
C GLY A 97 2.56 0.57 12.25
N ARG A 98 2.74 -0.39 13.16
CA ARG A 98 3.05 -1.79 12.84
C ARG A 98 1.94 -2.44 12.01
N VAL A 99 2.33 -3.29 11.07
CA VAL A 99 1.41 -4.26 10.46
C VAL A 99 1.25 -5.44 11.42
N VAL A 100 0.00 -5.76 11.77
CA VAL A 100 -0.33 -6.82 12.76
C VAL A 100 -1.00 -8.03 12.13
N SER A 101 -1.52 -7.90 10.91
CA SER A 101 -2.08 -9.01 10.14
C SER A 101 -1.87 -8.79 8.65
N VAL A 102 -1.63 -9.88 7.93
CA VAL A 102 -1.74 -9.94 6.47
C VAL A 102 -2.60 -11.16 6.15
N GLU A 103 -3.53 -10.98 5.22
CA GLU A 103 -4.39 -12.03 4.71
C GLU A 103 -4.16 -12.19 3.20
N PHE A 104 -4.18 -13.45 2.75
CA PHE A 104 -4.00 -13.85 1.36
C PHE A 104 -5.25 -14.57 0.86
N SER A 105 -5.65 -14.25 -0.37
CA SER A 105 -6.77 -14.86 -1.08
C SER A 105 -6.28 -15.36 -2.44
N ASP A 106 -6.81 -16.49 -2.89
CA ASP A 106 -6.62 -17.02 -4.25
C ASP A 106 -7.90 -16.96 -5.11
N ASP A 107 -8.96 -16.34 -4.60
CA ASP A 107 -10.29 -16.30 -5.22
C ASP A 107 -10.84 -14.87 -5.37
N ASP A 108 -9.94 -13.92 -5.65
CA ASP A 108 -10.25 -12.50 -5.84
C ASP A 108 -10.84 -11.80 -4.60
N GLY A 109 -10.43 -12.25 -3.41
CA GLY A 109 -10.82 -11.66 -2.13
C GLY A 109 -12.16 -12.14 -1.59
N LYS A 110 -12.72 -13.25 -2.11
CA LYS A 110 -13.96 -13.84 -1.59
C LYS A 110 -13.71 -14.59 -0.27
N THR A 111 -12.60 -15.33 -0.20
CA THR A 111 -12.13 -16.02 1.00
C THR A 111 -10.70 -15.63 1.32
N TRP A 112 -10.36 -15.67 2.61
CA TRP A 112 -9.09 -15.16 3.11
C TRP A 112 -8.45 -16.16 4.07
N SER A 113 -7.15 -16.34 3.90
CA SER A 113 -6.30 -17.13 4.79
C SER A 113 -5.27 -16.22 5.44
N LYS A 114 -4.97 -16.46 6.72
CA LYS A 114 -3.98 -15.66 7.45
C LYS A 114 -2.57 -16.03 6.99
N ALA A 115 -1.80 -15.04 6.57
CA ALA A 115 -0.39 -15.21 6.26
C ALA A 115 0.46 -15.17 7.54
N ARG A 116 1.60 -15.86 7.51
CA ARG A 116 2.62 -15.80 8.55
C ARG A 116 3.45 -14.54 8.35
N LEU A 117 3.48 -13.66 9.34
CA LEU A 117 4.37 -12.49 9.32
C LEU A 117 5.82 -12.92 9.61
N GLY A 118 6.77 -12.28 8.95
CA GLY A 118 8.20 -12.41 9.26
C GLY A 118 8.59 -11.60 10.50
N ASP A 119 9.87 -11.26 10.61
CA ASP A 119 10.40 -10.53 11.78
C ASP A 119 9.91 -9.08 11.86
N ASP A 120 9.88 -8.54 13.08
CA ASP A 120 9.56 -7.14 13.33
C ASP A 120 10.84 -6.30 13.43
N TYR A 121 11.12 -5.50 12.41
CA TYR A 121 12.23 -4.55 12.41
C TYR A 121 11.80 -3.13 12.83
N GLY A 122 10.61 -2.97 13.40
CA GLY A 122 10.04 -1.72 13.88
C GLY A 122 8.86 -1.23 13.05
N LYS A 123 8.04 -0.37 13.68
CA LYS A 123 6.72 0.06 13.19
C LYS A 123 6.68 0.74 11.81
N TYR A 124 7.80 1.19 11.27
CA TYR A 124 7.88 1.82 9.95
C TYR A 124 8.68 1.02 8.93
N SER A 125 9.20 -0.15 9.32
CA SER A 125 9.86 -1.07 8.40
C SER A 125 8.81 -1.81 7.55
N PHE A 126 9.25 -2.35 6.42
CA PHE A 126 8.48 -3.40 5.75
C PHE A 126 8.37 -4.61 6.66
N ARG A 127 7.15 -5.14 6.76
CA ARG A 127 6.87 -6.44 7.37
C ARG A 127 6.71 -7.46 6.26
N THR A 128 7.60 -8.44 6.20
CA THR A 128 7.46 -9.55 5.26
C THR A 128 6.31 -10.45 5.69
N TRP A 129 5.72 -11.16 4.74
CA TRP A 129 4.69 -12.16 4.99
C TRP A 129 4.85 -13.34 4.04
N GLU A 130 4.37 -14.51 4.47
CA GLU A 130 4.33 -15.73 3.67
C GLU A 130 3.01 -16.49 3.87
N ALA A 131 2.49 -17.09 2.80
CA ALA A 131 1.35 -17.99 2.84
C ALA A 131 1.63 -19.22 1.97
N THR A 132 1.27 -20.41 2.45
CA THR A 132 1.29 -21.63 1.63
C THR A 132 -0.02 -21.73 0.87
N TRP A 133 0.06 -21.77 -0.45
CA TRP A 133 -1.07 -21.87 -1.36
C TRP A 133 -0.94 -23.14 -2.20
N ILE A 134 -2.04 -23.91 -2.31
CA ILE A 134 -2.09 -25.11 -3.15
C ILE A 134 -3.24 -24.92 -4.14
N PRO A 135 -2.97 -24.51 -5.40
CA PRO A 135 -4.02 -24.33 -6.40
C PRO A 135 -4.74 -25.64 -6.67
N LYS A 136 -6.08 -25.60 -6.67
CA LYS A 136 -6.95 -26.77 -6.82
C LYS A 136 -7.48 -27.01 -8.24
N ARG A 137 -7.27 -26.07 -9.15
CA ARG A 137 -7.68 -26.17 -10.56
C ARG A 137 -6.63 -25.55 -11.46
N THR A 138 -6.67 -25.88 -12.74
CA THR A 138 -5.91 -25.17 -13.77
C THR A 138 -6.65 -23.87 -14.18
N GLY A 139 -5.94 -23.03 -14.92
CA GLY A 139 -6.42 -21.77 -15.46
C GLY A 139 -6.04 -20.56 -14.63
N LYS A 140 -6.77 -19.47 -14.85
CA LYS A 140 -6.50 -18.17 -14.23
C LYS A 140 -6.96 -18.12 -12.78
N TYR A 141 -6.07 -17.63 -11.93
CA TYR A 141 -6.29 -17.22 -10.55
C TYR A 141 -6.12 -15.71 -10.42
N VAL A 142 -6.86 -15.08 -9.51
CA VAL A 142 -6.63 -13.70 -9.09
C VAL A 142 -6.26 -13.77 -7.62
N LEU A 143 -4.97 -13.68 -7.36
CA LEU A 143 -4.44 -13.63 -6.01
C LEU A 143 -4.67 -12.22 -5.45
N ALA A 144 -5.04 -12.11 -4.19
CA ALA A 144 -5.21 -10.83 -3.52
C ALA A 144 -4.53 -10.82 -2.15
N VAL A 145 -4.05 -9.66 -1.73
CA VAL A 145 -3.44 -9.46 -0.41
C VAL A 145 -3.99 -8.21 0.26
N ARG A 146 -4.31 -8.33 1.55
CA ARG A 146 -4.68 -7.18 2.39
C ARG A 146 -3.95 -7.23 3.72
N ALA A 147 -3.57 -6.06 4.22
CA ALA A 147 -2.96 -5.91 5.52
C ALA A 147 -3.87 -5.15 6.50
N THR A 148 -3.59 -5.34 7.79
CA THR A 148 -4.17 -4.59 8.91
C THR A 148 -3.06 -4.04 9.79
N ASP A 149 -3.15 -2.76 10.19
CA ASP A 149 -2.19 -2.15 11.12
C ASP A 149 -2.65 -2.20 12.58
N GLU A 150 -1.76 -1.83 13.51
CA GLU A 150 -2.01 -1.81 14.95
C GLU A 150 -3.09 -0.81 15.38
N LYS A 151 -3.59 0.04 14.46
CA LYS A 151 -4.74 0.92 14.67
C LYS A 151 -6.06 0.29 14.19
N GLY A 152 -6.01 -0.92 13.65
CA GLY A 152 -7.17 -1.60 13.06
C GLY A 152 -7.51 -1.14 11.65
N THR A 153 -6.64 -0.34 11.01
CA THR A 153 -6.88 0.10 9.63
C THR A 153 -6.62 -1.05 8.67
N VAL A 154 -7.61 -1.39 7.85
CA VAL A 154 -7.52 -2.43 6.80
C VAL A 154 -7.43 -1.75 5.43
N GLN A 155 -6.70 -2.35 4.49
CA GLN A 155 -6.74 -1.89 3.10
C GLN A 155 -8.17 -1.93 2.53
N PRO A 156 -8.60 -0.85 1.87
CA PRO A 156 -9.91 -0.80 1.21
C PRO A 156 -9.94 -1.62 -0.08
N ASP A 157 -11.15 -1.97 -0.50
CA ASP A 157 -11.38 -2.59 -1.82
C ASP A 157 -12.37 -1.81 -2.70
N ASP A 158 -12.92 -0.72 -2.18
CA ASP A 158 -13.80 0.17 -2.90
C ASP A 158 -13.04 1.08 -3.88
N GLU A 159 -13.78 1.70 -4.79
CA GLU A 159 -13.21 2.65 -5.75
C GLU A 159 -12.63 3.88 -5.05
N PHE A 160 -11.46 4.28 -5.52
CA PHE A 160 -10.71 5.39 -4.98
C PHE A 160 -10.14 6.23 -6.12
N TRP A 161 -10.38 7.53 -6.07
CA TRP A 161 -9.86 8.46 -7.06
C TRP A 161 -9.52 9.81 -6.42
N ASN A 162 -8.41 10.40 -6.88
CA ASN A 162 -8.09 11.80 -6.67
C ASN A 162 -7.27 12.33 -7.86
N PRO A 163 -7.30 13.64 -8.14
CA PRO A 163 -6.74 14.19 -9.37
C PRO A 163 -5.23 13.97 -9.55
N LYS A 164 -4.48 13.69 -8.48
CA LYS A 164 -3.03 13.47 -8.53
C LYS A 164 -2.61 12.01 -8.36
N GLY A 165 -3.56 11.09 -8.18
CA GLY A 165 -3.30 9.65 -8.00
C GLY A 165 -2.53 9.30 -6.73
N TYR A 166 -2.54 10.14 -5.70
CA TYR A 166 -1.84 9.87 -4.43
C TYR A 166 -2.64 8.96 -3.51
N LEU A 167 -2.02 8.46 -2.44
CA LEU A 167 -2.67 7.64 -1.40
C LEU A 167 -3.28 6.31 -1.90
N TRP A 168 -2.90 5.84 -3.09
CA TRP A 168 -3.34 4.53 -3.57
C TRP A 168 -2.96 3.42 -2.58
N ASN A 169 -3.98 2.74 -2.05
CA ASN A 169 -3.79 1.69 -1.06
C ASN A 169 -4.83 0.56 -1.15
N LYS A 170 -5.52 0.45 -2.29
CA LYS A 170 -6.47 -0.61 -2.57
C LYS A 170 -5.82 -1.99 -2.39
N ILE A 171 -6.62 -3.01 -2.06
CA ILE A 171 -6.20 -4.43 -2.08
C ILE A 171 -5.50 -4.71 -3.42
N GLU A 172 -4.24 -5.12 -3.32
CA GLU A 172 -3.43 -5.48 -4.48
C GLU A 172 -3.86 -6.84 -4.99
N ARG A 173 -3.93 -6.97 -6.32
CA ARG A 173 -4.30 -8.20 -7.01
C ARG A 173 -3.27 -8.58 -8.04
N GLN A 174 -3.05 -9.88 -8.20
CA GLN A 174 -2.14 -10.43 -9.20
C GLN A 174 -2.78 -11.61 -9.91
N GLU A 175 -2.81 -11.52 -11.24
CA GLU A 175 -3.31 -12.62 -12.07
C GLU A 175 -2.20 -13.64 -12.31
N ILE A 176 -2.52 -14.91 -12.07
CA ILE A 176 -1.57 -16.01 -12.17
C ILE A 176 -2.19 -17.15 -12.98
N MET A 177 -1.39 -17.74 -13.86
CA MET A 177 -1.78 -18.91 -14.65
C MET A 177 -1.27 -20.18 -13.99
N VAL A 178 -2.20 -21.09 -13.68
CA VAL A 178 -1.92 -22.43 -13.17
C VAL A 178 -2.15 -23.45 -14.28
N ASP A 179 -1.24 -24.40 -14.42
CA ASP A 179 -1.28 -25.45 -15.44
C ASP A 179 -0.93 -26.81 -14.84
N THR A 180 -1.05 -27.87 -15.61
CA THR A 180 -0.55 -29.20 -15.24
C THR A 180 0.97 -29.21 -15.09
N ALA A 181 1.50 -30.02 -14.17
CA ALA A 181 2.92 -30.31 -14.14
C ALA A 181 3.31 -31.06 -15.43
N GLN A 182 4.33 -30.58 -16.13
CA GLN A 182 4.93 -31.32 -17.26
C GLN A 182 5.77 -32.49 -16.77
#